data_AF-A0A369VR65-F1
#
_entry.id   AF-A0A369VR65-F1
#
_cell.length_a   1.000
_cell.length_b   1.000
_cell.length_c   1.000
_cell.angle_alpha   90.00
_cell.angle_beta   90.00
_cell.angle_gamma   90.00
#
_symmetry.space_group_name_H-M   'P 1'
#
loop_
_entity.id
_entity.type
_entity.pdbx_description
1 polymer ?
#
loop_
_entity_poly.entity_id
_entity_poly.type
_entity_poly.pdbx_seq_one_letter_code
_entity_poly.pdbx_strand_id
1 'polypeptide(L)'
;MLPAWLVAAALAAGTLFNAGWTWARARRGKPALELVPLASILPRWREELPAAAFLSLVAGVSEELFFRLVLPVLFALVGGGALAGFVVGTAAFALLHRYQGWRGMLATALVGIVLAVLYLASGQLWVAMAAHAAIDLNALVVRPLAGGRLRRGWTRQAAAAFPPASNQED
;
A
#
# COMPACT_ATOMS: atom_id res chain seq x y z
N MET A 1 -22.62 -12.85 -4.53
CA MET A 1 -21.73 -12.33 -3.47
C MET A 1 -20.57 -13.30 -3.31
N LEU A 2 -19.32 -12.83 -3.36
CA LEU A 2 -18.16 -13.67 -3.05
C LEU A 2 -18.15 -13.96 -1.54
N PRO A 3 -18.04 -15.23 -1.11
CA PRO A 3 -17.94 -15.53 0.31
C PRO A 3 -16.61 -15.01 0.87
N ALA A 4 -16.64 -14.44 2.08
CA ALA A 4 -15.49 -13.75 2.66
C ALA A 4 -14.24 -14.62 2.78
N TRP A 5 -14.41 -15.93 3.02
CA TRP A 5 -13.30 -16.87 3.12
C TRP A 5 -12.56 -17.07 1.79
N LEU A 6 -13.22 -16.97 0.63
CA LEU A 6 -12.55 -17.06 -0.67
C LEU A 6 -11.64 -15.86 -0.91
N VAL A 7 -12.12 -14.66 -0.55
CA VAL A 7 -11.33 -13.43 -0.63
C VAL A 7 -10.13 -13.53 0.30
N ALA A 8 -10.34 -13.93 1.56
CA ALA A 8 -9.27 -14.10 2.53
C ALA A 8 -8.23 -15.14 2.06
N ALA A 9 -8.67 -16.29 1.52
CA ALA A 9 -7.79 -17.32 1.00
C ALA A 9 -6.95 -16.83 -0.18
N ALA A 10 -7.56 -16.09 -1.12
CA ALA A 10 -6.84 -15.53 -2.27
C ALA A 10 -5.78 -14.49 -1.84
N LEU A 11 -6.12 -13.60 -0.92
CA LEU A 11 -5.18 -12.60 -0.38
C LEU A 11 -4.05 -13.26 0.41
N ALA A 12 -4.35 -14.28 1.22
CA ALA A 12 -3.35 -15.04 1.95
C ALA A 12 -2.42 -15.80 1.00
N ALA A 13 -2.96 -16.50 0.00
CA ALA A 13 -2.18 -17.22 -0.99
C ALA A 13 -1.25 -16.28 -1.77
N GLY A 14 -1.76 -15.13 -2.23
CA GLY A 14 -0.95 -14.10 -2.90
C GLY A 14 0.16 -13.56 -2.02
N THR A 15 -0.13 -13.31 -0.74
CA THR A 15 0.84 -12.82 0.24
C THR A 15 1.94 -13.84 0.52
N LEU A 16 1.57 -15.10 0.73
CA LEU A 16 2.51 -16.20 0.95
C LEU A 16 3.39 -16.44 -0.28
N PHE A 17 2.81 -16.39 -1.47
CA PHE A 17 3.55 -16.46 -2.73
C PHE A 17 4.56 -15.32 -2.85
N ASN A 18 4.15 -14.07 -2.61
CA ASN A 18 5.03 -12.90 -2.67
C ASN A 18 6.17 -12.99 -1.63
N ALA A 19 5.86 -13.45 -0.41
CA ALA A 19 6.87 -13.68 0.64
C ALA A 19 7.90 -14.74 0.22
N GLY A 20 7.43 -15.92 -0.20
CA GLY A 20 8.28 -17.03 -0.63
C GLY A 20 9.14 -16.68 -1.85
N TRP A 21 8.55 -16.01 -2.84
CA TRP A 21 9.28 -15.52 -4.01
C TRP A 21 10.37 -14.51 -3.65
N THR A 22 10.05 -13.53 -2.81
CA THR A 22 11.00 -12.49 -2.37
C THR A 22 12.16 -13.11 -1.60
N TRP A 23 11.86 -14.03 -0.67
CA TRP A 23 12.85 -14.77 0.08
C TRP A 23 13.75 -15.64 -0.80
N ALA A 24 13.16 -16.38 -1.76
CA ALA A 24 13.91 -17.23 -2.69
C ALA A 24 14.87 -16.41 -3.57
N ARG A 25 14.45 -15.21 -4.00
CA ARG A 25 15.32 -14.27 -4.73
C ARG A 25 16.44 -13.72 -3.86
N ALA A 26 16.12 -13.31 -2.63
CA ALA A 26 17.11 -12.81 -1.68
C ALA A 26 18.20 -13.86 -1.38
N ARG A 27 17.81 -15.13 -1.17
CA ARG A 27 18.76 -16.24 -0.98
C ARG A 27 19.68 -16.49 -2.17
N ARG A 28 19.25 -16.11 -3.38
CA ARG A 28 20.05 -16.21 -4.61
C ARG A 28 20.86 -14.93 -4.90
N GLY A 29 20.96 -14.01 -3.94
CA GLY A 29 21.65 -12.72 -4.12
C GLY A 29 21.00 -11.79 -5.13
N LYS A 30 19.78 -12.09 -5.60
CA LYS A 30 19.08 -11.27 -6.59
C LYS A 30 18.36 -10.12 -5.88
N PRO A 31 18.42 -8.89 -6.41
CA PRO A 31 17.64 -7.79 -5.86
C PRO A 31 16.14 -8.09 -5.95
N ALA A 32 15.37 -7.54 -5.00
CA ALA A 32 13.93 -7.48 -5.07
C ALA A 32 13.52 -6.75 -6.36
N LEU A 33 12.43 -7.19 -6.97
CA LEU A 33 11.84 -6.51 -8.12
C LEU A 33 11.28 -5.16 -7.64
N GLU A 34 12.03 -4.09 -7.88
CA GLU A 34 11.53 -2.72 -7.74
C GLU A 34 10.82 -2.33 -9.03
N LEU A 35 9.55 -2.73 -9.13
CA LEU A 35 8.68 -2.32 -10.24
C LEU A 35 8.30 -0.84 -10.16
N VAL A 36 8.31 -0.31 -8.93
CA VAL A 36 8.02 1.09 -8.62
C VAL A 36 9.14 1.62 -7.72
N PRO A 37 9.69 2.82 -7.98
CA PRO A 37 10.63 3.49 -7.09
C PRO A 37 9.96 3.84 -5.76
N LEU A 38 9.94 2.89 -4.82
CA LEU A 38 9.36 3.08 -3.48
C LEU A 38 10.43 3.42 -2.44
N ALA A 39 11.68 3.61 -2.85
CA ALA A 39 12.83 3.74 -1.94
C ALA A 39 12.66 4.84 -0.88
N SER A 40 11.88 5.90 -1.17
CA SER A 40 11.60 6.99 -0.24
C SER A 40 10.63 6.63 0.88
N ILE A 41 9.72 5.67 0.67
CA ILE A 41 8.64 5.31 1.62
C ILE A 41 8.82 3.92 2.26
N LEU A 42 9.75 3.11 1.76
CA LEU A 42 10.00 1.78 2.31
C LEU A 42 10.56 1.88 3.74
N PRO A 43 10.06 1.07 4.67
CA PRO A 43 10.64 1.02 6.00
C PRO A 43 12.09 0.53 5.93
N ARG A 44 12.95 1.20 6.68
CA ARG A 44 14.39 0.90 6.83
C ARG A 44 14.67 0.12 8.09
N TRP A 45 13.82 0.29 9.10
CA TRP A 45 13.96 -0.30 10.43
C TRP A 45 12.81 -1.26 10.72
N ARG A 46 13.07 -2.33 11.47
CA ARG A 46 12.02 -3.27 11.87
C ARG A 46 10.94 -2.61 12.74
N GLU A 47 11.36 -1.59 13.48
CA GLU A 47 10.55 -0.78 14.36
C GLU A 47 9.53 0.08 13.60
N GLU A 48 9.73 0.33 12.29
CA GLU A 48 8.80 1.08 11.43
C GLU A 48 7.65 0.20 10.88
N LEU A 49 7.77 -1.13 10.97
CA LEU A 49 6.79 -2.05 10.38
C LEU A 49 5.38 -1.95 10.96
N PRO A 50 5.17 -1.77 12.28
CA PRO A 50 3.83 -1.58 12.82
C PRO A 50 3.14 -0.33 12.26
N ALA A 51 3.90 0.77 12.14
CA ALA A 51 3.39 2.02 11.55
C ALA A 51 3.07 1.84 10.06
N ALA A 52 3.93 1.14 9.31
CA ALA A 52 3.68 0.81 7.91
C ALA A 52 2.44 -0.08 7.72
N ALA A 53 2.23 -1.06 8.61
CA ALA A 53 1.05 -1.92 8.60
C ALA A 53 -0.22 -1.13 8.89
N PHE A 54 -0.18 -0.26 9.91
CA PHE A 54 -1.31 0.62 10.24
C PHE A 54 -1.64 1.57 9.09
N LEU A 55 -0.63 2.20 8.50
CA LEU A 55 -0.80 3.06 7.31
C LEU A 55 -1.46 2.29 6.16
N SER A 56 -1.03 1.05 5.88
CA SER A 56 -1.60 0.21 4.82
C SER A 56 -3.09 -0.05 5.01
N LEU A 57 -3.52 -0.27 6.27
CA LEU A 57 -4.94 -0.48 6.60
C LEU A 57 -5.74 0.82 6.44
N VAL A 58 -5.20 1.92 6.96
CA VAL A 58 -5.86 3.24 6.89
C VAL A 58 -5.98 3.70 5.44
N ALA A 59 -4.92 3.60 4.64
CA ALA A 59 -4.93 3.94 3.22
C ALA A 59 -5.94 3.08 2.45
N GLY A 60 -5.85 1.75 2.59
CA GLY A 60 -6.77 0.83 1.91
C GLY A 60 -8.25 1.06 2.24
N VAL A 61 -8.59 1.52 3.45
CA VAL A 61 -9.98 1.85 3.80
C VAL A 61 -10.37 3.26 3.31
N SER A 62 -9.59 4.27 3.66
CA SER A 62 -9.93 5.68 3.42
C SER A 62 -9.89 6.05 1.94
N GLU A 63 -8.90 5.56 1.19
CA GLU A 63 -8.77 5.85 -0.23
C GLU A 63 -9.88 5.17 -1.03
N GLU A 64 -10.26 3.94 -0.68
CA GLU A 64 -11.38 3.26 -1.35
C GLU A 64 -12.73 3.90 -1.03
N LEU A 65 -12.96 4.33 0.22
CA LEU A 65 -14.14 5.14 0.56
C LEU A 65 -14.22 6.40 -0.31
N PHE A 66 -13.12 7.11 -0.48
CA PHE A 66 -13.13 8.35 -1.24
C PHE A 66 -13.26 8.11 -2.75
N PHE A 67 -12.34 7.33 -3.34
CA PHE A 67 -12.22 7.20 -4.78
C PHE A 67 -13.24 6.24 -5.40
N ARG A 68 -13.73 5.23 -4.66
CA ARG A 68 -14.62 4.19 -5.20
C ARG A 68 -16.06 4.35 -4.75
N LEU A 69 -16.32 5.11 -3.69
CA LEU A 69 -17.68 5.39 -3.23
C LEU A 69 -18.04 6.88 -3.34
N VAL A 70 -17.40 7.75 -2.55
CA VAL A 70 -17.81 9.15 -2.42
C VAL A 70 -17.74 9.87 -3.77
N LEU A 71 -16.60 9.80 -4.47
CA LEU A 71 -16.41 10.54 -5.71
C LEU A 71 -17.34 10.07 -6.85
N PRO A 72 -17.51 8.75 -7.12
CA PRO A 72 -18.53 8.27 -8.05
C PRO A 72 -19.96 8.70 -7.70
N VAL A 73 -20.33 8.67 -6.41
CA VAL A 73 -21.66 9.12 -5.95
C VAL A 73 -21.84 10.62 -6.18
N LEU A 74 -20.86 11.45 -5.83
CA LEU A 74 -20.92 12.90 -6.07
C LEU A 74 -21.10 13.22 -7.55
N PHE A 75 -20.34 12.57 -8.44
CA PHE A 75 -20.48 12.74 -9.88
C PHE A 75 -21.86 12.34 -10.39
N ALA A 76 -22.45 11.26 -9.84
CA ALA A 76 -23.82 10.88 -10.16
C ALA A 76 -24.83 11.94 -9.71
N LEU A 77 -24.66 12.50 -8.51
CA LEU A 77 -25.56 13.51 -7.93
C LEU A 77 -25.52 14.85 -8.68
N VAL A 78 -24.38 15.25 -9.24
CA VAL A 78 -24.25 16.50 -10.02
C VAL A 78 -24.50 16.33 -11.52
N GLY A 79 -24.98 15.15 -11.96
CA GLY A 79 -25.36 14.89 -13.36
C GLY A 79 -24.24 14.43 -14.29
N GLY A 80 -23.01 14.23 -13.79
CA GLY A 80 -21.89 13.67 -14.57
C GLY A 80 -21.92 12.15 -14.72
N GLY A 81 -22.71 11.46 -13.89
CA GLY A 81 -22.84 10.00 -13.88
C GLY A 81 -21.70 9.30 -13.12
N ALA A 82 -22.02 8.15 -12.51
CA ALA A 82 -21.06 7.42 -11.65
C ALA A 82 -19.80 6.97 -12.41
N LEU A 83 -19.93 6.60 -13.69
CA LEU A 83 -18.80 6.17 -14.52
C LEU A 83 -17.76 7.27 -14.67
N ALA A 84 -18.18 8.52 -14.89
CA ALA A 84 -17.27 9.65 -14.95
C ALA A 84 -16.52 9.82 -13.61
N GLY A 85 -17.21 9.65 -12.48
CA GLY A 85 -16.58 9.71 -11.17
C GLY A 85 -15.56 8.59 -10.92
N PHE A 86 -15.78 7.37 -11.43
CA PHE A 86 -14.76 6.31 -11.39
C PHE A 86 -13.54 6.62 -12.25
N VAL A 87 -13.74 7.17 -13.45
CA VAL A 87 -12.64 7.58 -14.35
C VAL A 87 -11.82 8.68 -13.70
N VAL A 88 -12.48 9.75 -13.23
CA VAL A 88 -11.84 10.87 -12.54
C VAL A 88 -11.16 10.40 -11.26
N GLY A 89 -11.81 9.55 -10.47
CA GLY A 89 -11.25 9.00 -9.25
C GLY A 89 -10.00 8.16 -9.50
N THR A 90 -10.00 7.33 -10.54
CA THR A 90 -8.83 6.53 -10.93
C THR A 90 -7.67 7.43 -11.39
N ALA A 91 -7.96 8.47 -12.18
CA ALA A 91 -6.95 9.42 -12.62
C ALA A 91 -6.36 10.23 -11.44
N ALA A 92 -7.22 10.73 -10.54
CA ALA A 92 -6.81 11.46 -9.35
C ALA A 92 -5.98 10.58 -8.41
N PHE A 93 -6.40 9.34 -8.19
CA PHE A 93 -5.67 8.34 -7.41
C PHE A 93 -4.25 8.13 -7.95
N ALA A 94 -4.10 7.93 -9.26
CA ALA A 94 -2.80 7.80 -9.91
C ALA A 94 -1.96 9.08 -9.79
N LEU A 95 -2.58 10.25 -9.94
CA LEU A 95 -1.88 11.54 -9.87
C LEU A 95 -1.33 11.84 -8.47
N LEU A 96 -2.05 11.46 -7.40
CA LEU A 96 -1.55 11.59 -6.03
C LEU A 96 -0.30 10.74 -5.78
N HIS A 97 -0.08 9.70 -6.60
CA HIS A 97 1.10 8.86 -6.56
C HIS A 97 2.26 9.35 -7.43
N ARG A 98 2.21 10.59 -7.93
CA ARG A 98 3.27 11.19 -8.77
C ARG A 98 4.67 11.12 -8.17
N TYR A 99 4.79 11.09 -6.84
CA TYR A 99 6.07 10.99 -6.14
C TYR A 99 6.81 9.66 -6.40
N GLN A 100 6.12 8.66 -6.94
CA GLN A 100 6.68 7.38 -7.38
C GLN A 100 7.24 7.44 -8.82
N GLY A 101 7.17 8.60 -9.49
CA GLY A 101 7.50 8.78 -10.90
C GLY A 101 6.44 8.18 -11.84
N TRP A 102 6.64 8.37 -13.15
CA TRP A 102 5.62 8.00 -14.16
C TRP A 102 5.28 6.51 -14.18
N ARG A 103 6.27 5.63 -13.91
CA ARG A 103 6.05 4.17 -13.82
C ARG A 103 5.16 3.82 -12.63
N GLY A 104 5.39 4.49 -11.49
CA GLY A 104 4.54 4.35 -10.32
C GLY A 104 3.12 4.82 -10.60
N MET A 105 2.96 6.00 -11.20
CA MET A 105 1.63 6.50 -11.60
C MET A 105 0.89 5.52 -12.51
N LEU A 106 1.56 4.94 -13.51
CA LEU A 106 0.95 3.94 -14.40
C LEU A 106 0.55 2.67 -13.65
N ALA A 107 1.43 2.15 -12.78
CA ALA A 107 1.13 0.99 -11.95
C ALA A 107 -0.05 1.26 -11.01
N THR A 108 -0.09 2.43 -10.36
CA THR A 108 -1.18 2.87 -9.49
C THR A 108 -2.48 3.05 -10.26
N ALA A 109 -2.45 3.57 -11.50
CA ALA A 109 -3.62 3.66 -12.35
C ALA A 109 -4.20 2.27 -12.65
N LEU A 110 -3.35 1.29 -13.02
CA LEU A 110 -3.77 -0.09 -13.26
C LEU A 110 -4.34 -0.74 -12.00
N VAL A 111 -3.69 -0.58 -10.85
CA VAL A 111 -4.23 -1.03 -9.56
C VAL A 111 -5.58 -0.38 -9.30
N GLY A 112 -5.70 0.92 -9.53
CA GLY A 112 -6.93 1.66 -9.33
C GLY A 112 -8.09 1.19 -10.20
N ILE A 113 -7.82 0.78 -11.45
CA ILE A 113 -8.78 0.15 -12.35
C ILE A 113 -9.20 -1.22 -11.80
N VAL A 114 -8.22 -2.05 -11.39
CA VAL A 114 -8.50 -3.39 -10.83
C VAL A 114 -9.37 -3.29 -9.58
N LEU A 115 -9.08 -2.35 -8.67
CA LEU A 115 -9.87 -2.14 -7.46
C LEU A 115 -11.30 -1.67 -7.78
N ALA A 116 -11.47 -0.78 -8.76
CA ALA A 116 -12.79 -0.36 -9.23
C ALA A 116 -13.57 -1.54 -9.83
N VAL A 117 -12.93 -2.36 -10.67
CA VAL A 117 -13.54 -3.58 -11.24
C VAL A 117 -13.91 -4.57 -10.13
N LEU A 118 -13.04 -4.79 -9.15
CA LEU A 118 -13.33 -5.67 -8.01
C LEU A 118 -14.54 -5.18 -7.22
N TYR A 119 -14.64 -3.88 -6.95
CA TYR A 119 -15.80 -3.30 -6.28
C TYR A 119 -17.07 -3.51 -7.12
N LEU A 120 -17.06 -3.12 -8.40
CA LEU A 120 -18.22 -3.20 -9.27
C LEU A 120 -18.68 -4.64 -9.53
N ALA A 121 -17.76 -5.58 -9.71
CA ALA A 121 -18.08 -6.98 -9.96
C ALA A 121 -18.56 -7.72 -8.70
N SER A 122 -18.03 -7.36 -7.52
CA SER A 122 -18.45 -7.97 -6.26
C SER A 122 -19.71 -7.32 -5.67
N GLY A 123 -19.95 -6.05 -5.98
CA GLY A 123 -20.94 -5.20 -5.32
C GLY A 123 -20.58 -4.88 -3.86
N GLN A 124 -19.33 -5.10 -3.45
CA GLN A 124 -18.89 -5.05 -2.05
C GLN A 124 -17.62 -4.21 -1.92
N LEU A 125 -17.75 -3.01 -1.34
CA LEU A 125 -16.63 -2.07 -1.22
C LEU A 125 -15.50 -2.64 -0.34
N TRP A 126 -15.84 -3.42 0.69
CA TRP A 126 -14.84 -4.02 1.58
C TRP A 126 -13.88 -4.97 0.85
N VAL A 127 -14.28 -5.56 -0.29
CA VAL A 127 -13.40 -6.42 -1.10
C VAL A 127 -12.28 -5.60 -1.71
N ALA A 128 -12.58 -4.40 -2.23
CA ALA A 128 -11.57 -3.48 -2.74
C ALA A 128 -10.68 -2.94 -1.61
N MET A 129 -11.25 -2.59 -0.45
CA MET A 129 -10.48 -2.16 0.73
C MET A 129 -9.48 -3.22 1.19
N ALA A 130 -9.94 -4.48 1.32
CA ALA A 130 -9.09 -5.59 1.73
C ALA A 130 -7.98 -5.88 0.71
N ALA A 131 -8.30 -5.82 -0.58
CA ALA A 131 -7.32 -5.99 -1.66
C ALA A 131 -6.27 -4.86 -1.65
N HIS A 132 -6.70 -3.61 -1.49
CA HIS A 132 -5.81 -2.46 -1.42
C HIS A 132 -4.88 -2.55 -0.21
N ALA A 133 -5.42 -2.76 0.99
CA ALA A 133 -4.61 -2.95 2.19
C ALA A 133 -3.62 -4.12 2.06
N ALA A 134 -4.02 -5.21 1.41
CA ALA A 134 -3.13 -6.34 1.15
C ALA A 134 -1.99 -5.98 0.17
N ILE A 135 -2.26 -5.19 -0.87
CA ILE A 135 -1.23 -4.68 -1.80
C ILE A 135 -0.19 -3.86 -1.02
N ASP A 136 -0.64 -2.95 -0.17
CA ASP A 136 0.23 -2.07 0.62
C ASP A 136 1.04 -2.84 1.67
N LEU A 137 0.40 -3.77 2.40
CA LEU A 137 1.09 -4.67 3.32
C LEU A 137 2.16 -5.50 2.61
N ASN A 138 1.87 -5.97 1.40
CA ASN A 138 2.85 -6.72 0.62
C ASN A 138 4.04 -5.84 0.20
N ALA A 139 3.80 -4.58 -0.14
CA ALA A 139 4.83 -3.63 -0.53
C ALA A 139 5.68 -3.15 0.66
N LEU A 140 5.03 -2.74 1.75
CA LEU A 140 5.68 -2.05 2.87
C LEU A 140 6.10 -2.98 4.01
N VAL A 141 5.50 -4.17 4.16
CA VAL A 141 5.79 -5.06 5.29
C VAL A 141 6.41 -6.38 4.84
N VAL A 142 5.72 -7.11 3.96
CA VAL A 142 6.11 -8.47 3.57
C VAL A 142 7.42 -8.48 2.80
N ARG A 143 7.55 -7.63 1.76
CA ARG A 143 8.78 -7.58 0.95
C ARG A 143 10.01 -7.13 1.76
N PRO A 144 9.96 -6.07 2.59
CA PRO A 144 11.10 -5.70 3.43
C PRO A 144 11.51 -6.78 4.43
N LEU A 145 10.54 -7.45 5.05
CA LEU A 145 10.78 -8.57 5.97
C LEU A 145 11.41 -9.77 5.26
N ALA A 146 10.79 -10.25 4.18
CA ALA A 146 11.23 -11.43 3.43
C ALA A 146 12.56 -11.20 2.71
N GLY A 147 12.83 -9.97 2.29
CA GLY A 147 14.09 -9.57 1.64
C GLY A 147 15.27 -9.40 2.59
N GLY A 148 15.05 -9.41 3.91
CA GLY A 148 16.11 -9.33 4.92
C GLY A 148 16.84 -7.99 4.99
N ARG A 149 16.24 -6.90 4.48
CA ARG A 149 16.91 -5.59 4.31
C ARG A 149 16.72 -4.62 5.49
N LEU A 150 15.96 -5.02 6.51
CA LEU A 150 15.61 -4.17 7.64
C LEU A 150 16.69 -4.15 8.71
N ARG A 151 17.08 -2.95 9.12
CA ARG A 151 17.99 -2.71 10.24
C ARG A 151 17.25 -2.83 11.59
N ARG A 152 18.01 -2.93 12.69
CA ARG A 152 17.51 -2.97 14.07
C ARG A 152 18.20 -1.88 14.90
N GLY A 153 17.56 -1.41 15.95
CA GLY A 153 18.14 -0.47 16.91
C GLY A 153 17.92 0.99 16.55
N TRP A 154 16.81 1.30 15.87
CA TRP A 154 16.43 2.68 15.52
C TRP A 154 16.48 3.60 16.74
N THR A 155 15.93 3.16 17.88
CA THR A 155 15.91 3.93 19.14
C THR A 155 17.30 4.28 19.65
N ARG A 156 18.28 3.37 19.52
CA ARG A 156 19.67 3.64 19.92
C ARG A 156 20.35 4.65 18.99
N GLN A 157 20.07 4.58 17.68
CA GLN A 157 20.59 5.54 16.72
C GLN A 157 19.92 6.91 16.80
N ALA A 158 18.60 6.95 17.01
CA ALA A 158 17.85 8.19 17.21
C ALA A 158 18.31 8.92 18.49
N ALA A 159 18.50 8.18 19.58
CA ALA A 159 19.05 8.73 20.83
C ALA A 159 20.50 9.21 20.67
N ALA A 160 21.31 8.56 19.82
CA ALA A 160 22.66 9.02 19.50
C ALA A 160 22.68 10.25 18.58
N ALA A 161 21.70 10.40 17.69
CA ALA A 161 21.58 11.53 16.78
C ALA A 161 21.03 12.79 17.47
N PHE A 162 20.21 12.61 18.51
CA PHE A 162 19.68 13.68 19.36
C PHE A 162 20.02 13.39 20.82
N PRO A 163 21.29 13.57 21.23
CA PRO A 163 21.66 13.40 22.63
C PRO A 163 20.83 14.37 23.50
N PRO A 164 20.39 13.95 24.70
CA PRO A 164 19.73 14.87 25.62
C PRO A 164 20.66 16.06 25.86
N ALA A 165 20.08 17.26 25.97
CA ALA A 165 20.85 18.45 26.31
C ALA A 165 21.63 18.14 27.59
N SER A 166 22.97 18.25 27.53
CA SER A 166 23.78 18.17 28.73
C SER A 166 23.27 19.28 29.64
N ASN A 167 22.77 18.94 30.82
CA ASN A 167 22.46 19.92 31.87
C ASN A 167 23.77 20.62 32.23
N GLN A 168 24.10 21.69 31.51
CA GLN A 168 25.12 22.66 31.89
C GLN A 168 24.43 23.64 32.83
N GLU A 169 24.19 23.18 34.04
CA GLU A 169 23.92 24.04 35.19
C GLU A 169 25.23 24.11 35.97
N ASP A 170 26.06 25.11 35.63
CA ASP A 170 27.16 25.62 36.45
C ASP A 170 26.70 26.95 37.10
#